data_AF-A0A387H3I4-F1
#
_entry.id   AF-A0A387H3I4-F1
#
_cell.length_a   1.000
_cell.length_b   1.000
_cell.length_c   1.000
_cell.angle_alpha   90.00
_cell.angle_beta   90.00
_cell.angle_gamma   90.00
#
_symmetry.space_group_name_H-M   'P 1'
#
loop_
_entity.id
_entity.type
_entity.pdbx_description
1 polymer ?
#
loop_
_entity_poly.entity_id
_entity_poly.type
_entity_poly.pdbx_seq_one_letter_code
_entity_poly.pdbx_strand_id
1 'polypeptide(L)'
;MLEGGQKPATIESLPLAMERLSGIKSELSGWATAEISFEFNPKGTHLFSILELAYGYAKRCEDLTRSIESLIASGHIVPATIVGRALIETIAMGSFFISEMDRLIAHGKLENLEKRFTSFWGGSNEAAIKPVHVNDALRHFEEVDAKYVRYLDAKYGVFTALFGALRKPGAEPQLLEQTLSAMKNYDFLSEISHPNGLGVQFIYPYIDGMDEKIKAAANALLDRYRFQANMAIFQCHHLNSALETTKTLPERYQEAFMKRK
;
A
#
# COMPACT_ATOMS: atom_id res chain seq x y z
N MET A 1 -24.44 20.33 -4.59
CA MET A 1 -24.10 18.93 -4.90
C MET A 1 -24.01 18.80 -6.41
N LEU A 2 -22.92 18.25 -6.94
CA LEU A 2 -22.81 17.98 -8.38
C LEU A 2 -23.75 16.80 -8.69
N GLU A 3 -24.86 17.08 -9.36
CA GLU A 3 -25.86 16.09 -9.74
C GLU A 3 -25.38 15.25 -10.93
N GLY A 4 -25.70 13.96 -10.87
CA GLY A 4 -25.40 12.97 -11.89
C GLY A 4 -25.08 11.66 -11.22
N GLY A 5 -26.04 10.73 -11.21
CA GLY A 5 -25.86 9.38 -10.71
C GLY A 5 -24.52 8.82 -11.19
N GLN A 6 -23.60 8.65 -10.24
CA GLN A 6 -22.20 8.38 -10.53
C GLN A 6 -22.10 7.04 -11.24
N LYS A 7 -21.56 7.04 -12.46
CA LYS A 7 -21.22 5.80 -13.14
C LYS A 7 -20.18 5.07 -12.28
N PRO A 8 -20.28 3.74 -12.14
CA PRO A 8 -19.27 2.97 -11.43
C PRO A 8 -17.89 3.24 -12.02
N ALA A 9 -16.87 3.33 -11.16
CA ALA A 9 -15.49 3.49 -11.61
C ALA A 9 -15.12 2.33 -12.55
N THR A 10 -14.19 2.54 -13.50
CA THR A 10 -13.83 1.51 -14.51
C THR A 10 -13.40 0.16 -13.91
N ILE A 11 -12.95 0.13 -12.64
CA ILE A 11 -12.63 -1.12 -11.94
C ILE A 11 -13.90 -1.87 -11.46
N GLU A 12 -14.95 -1.14 -11.09
CA GLU A 12 -16.23 -1.68 -10.61
C GLU A 12 -17.03 -2.34 -11.74
N SER A 13 -16.70 -2.05 -12.99
CA SER A 13 -17.26 -2.70 -14.18
C SER A 13 -16.47 -3.92 -14.66
N LEU A 14 -15.39 -4.32 -13.97
CA LEU A 14 -14.54 -5.46 -14.31
C LEU A 14 -14.70 -6.60 -13.29
N PRO A 15 -15.51 -7.65 -13.57
CA PRO A 15 -15.86 -8.69 -12.60
C PRO A 15 -14.64 -9.39 -11.97
N LEU A 16 -13.63 -9.74 -12.77
CA LEU A 16 -12.41 -10.39 -12.27
C LEU A 16 -11.57 -9.47 -11.36
N ALA A 17 -11.57 -8.17 -11.64
CA ALA A 17 -10.86 -7.20 -10.80
C ALA A 17 -11.56 -7.05 -9.44
N MET A 18 -12.90 -7.05 -9.45
CA MET A 18 -13.71 -6.99 -8.23
C MET A 18 -13.62 -8.26 -7.40
N GLU A 19 -13.61 -9.43 -8.03
CA GLU A 19 -13.36 -10.71 -7.35
C GLU A 19 -11.97 -10.71 -6.69
N ARG A 20 -10.93 -10.29 -7.41
CA ARG A 20 -9.59 -10.20 -6.83
C ARG A 20 -9.52 -9.19 -5.69
N LEU A 21 -10.16 -8.04 -5.83
CA LEU A 21 -10.24 -7.03 -4.77
C LEU A 21 -10.93 -7.59 -3.53
N SER A 22 -12.02 -8.34 -3.70
CA SER A 22 -12.69 -9.02 -2.58
C SER A 22 -11.77 -10.05 -1.90
N GLY A 23 -11.01 -10.81 -2.68
CA GLY A 23 -9.99 -11.73 -2.15
C GLY A 23 -8.92 -11.03 -1.33
N ILE A 24 -8.36 -9.93 -1.85
CA ILE A 24 -7.36 -9.11 -1.16
C ILE A 24 -7.90 -8.59 0.19
N LYS A 25 -9.15 -8.09 0.19
CA LYS A 25 -9.81 -7.62 1.43
C LYS A 25 -10.05 -8.74 2.43
N SER A 26 -10.48 -9.92 1.96
CA SER A 26 -10.68 -11.09 2.81
C SER A 26 -9.38 -11.58 3.44
N GLU A 27 -8.30 -11.67 2.66
CA GLU A 27 -6.95 -12.01 3.14
C GLU A 27 -6.51 -11.00 4.21
N LEU A 28 -6.66 -9.70 3.94
CA LEU A 28 -6.26 -8.63 4.85
C LEU A 28 -7.04 -8.67 6.18
N SER A 29 -8.35 -8.89 6.12
CA SER A 29 -9.20 -9.03 7.32
C SER A 29 -8.84 -10.27 8.13
N GLY A 30 -8.49 -11.37 7.45
CA GLY A 30 -7.94 -12.57 8.09
C GLY A 30 -6.68 -12.26 8.89
N TRP A 31 -5.75 -11.48 8.33
CA TRP A 31 -4.57 -11.03 9.07
C TRP A 31 -4.87 -10.04 10.19
N ALA A 32 -5.80 -9.11 9.98
CA ALA A 32 -6.16 -8.11 10.98
C ALA A 32 -6.81 -8.75 12.23
N THR A 33 -7.51 -9.87 12.07
CA THR A 33 -8.15 -10.61 13.15
C THR A 33 -7.31 -11.79 13.68
N ALA A 34 -6.15 -12.06 13.08
CA ALA A 34 -5.32 -13.19 13.44
C ALA A 34 -4.81 -13.09 14.89
N GLU A 35 -4.97 -14.19 15.63
CA GLU A 35 -4.39 -14.34 16.96
C GLU A 35 -2.90 -14.69 16.85
N ILE A 36 -2.10 -14.13 17.76
CA ILE A 36 -0.68 -14.46 17.88
C ILE A 36 -0.55 -15.61 18.85
N SER A 37 -0.12 -16.76 18.36
CA SER A 37 0.19 -17.94 19.15
C SER A 37 1.54 -18.52 18.75
N PHE A 38 2.18 -19.23 19.68
CA PHE A 38 3.49 -19.82 19.49
C PHE A 38 3.48 -21.26 20.01
N GLU A 39 4.14 -22.15 19.28
CA GLU A 39 4.34 -23.55 19.70
C GLU A 39 5.42 -23.71 20.77
N PHE A 40 6.10 -22.62 21.13
CA PHE A 40 7.11 -22.56 22.19
C PHE A 40 6.90 -21.32 23.06
N ASN A 41 7.56 -21.26 24.22
CA ASN A 41 7.48 -20.12 25.12
C ASN A 41 8.35 -18.94 24.59
N PRO A 42 7.76 -17.82 24.13
CA PRO A 42 8.51 -16.69 23.57
C PRO A 42 9.02 -15.71 24.64
N LYS A 43 8.82 -15.99 25.94
CA LYS A 43 9.15 -15.06 27.02
C LYS A 43 10.61 -14.62 26.98
N GLY A 44 10.83 -13.30 27.14
CA GLY A 44 12.15 -12.69 27.08
C GLY A 44 12.68 -12.43 25.67
N THR A 45 11.82 -12.50 24.64
CA THR A 45 12.17 -12.20 23.25
C THR A 45 11.30 -11.08 22.67
N HIS A 46 11.72 -10.51 21.54
CA HIS A 46 10.92 -9.54 20.78
C HIS A 46 9.89 -10.16 19.84
N LEU A 47 9.79 -11.50 19.79
CA LEU A 47 9.01 -12.20 18.77
C LEU A 47 7.52 -11.84 18.80
N PHE A 48 6.92 -11.71 20.00
CA PHE A 48 5.54 -11.25 20.12
C PHE A 48 5.38 -9.84 19.56
N SER A 49 6.25 -8.90 19.95
CA SER A 49 6.20 -7.51 19.48
C SER A 49 6.43 -7.38 17.97
N ILE A 50 7.26 -8.25 17.38
CA ILE A 50 7.47 -8.30 15.94
C ILE A 50 6.18 -8.69 15.22
N LEU A 51 5.54 -9.79 15.64
CA LEU A 51 4.27 -10.22 15.02
C LEU A 51 3.13 -9.25 15.30
N GLU A 52 3.07 -8.69 16.51
CA GLU A 52 2.09 -7.67 16.88
C GLU A 52 2.19 -6.44 15.97
N LEU A 53 3.41 -5.96 15.72
CA LEU A 53 3.60 -4.82 14.82
C LEU A 53 3.26 -5.18 13.36
N ALA A 54 3.65 -6.37 12.89
CA ALA A 54 3.31 -6.85 11.55
C ALA A 54 1.78 -6.90 11.35
N TYR A 55 1.05 -7.54 12.26
CA TYR A 55 -0.41 -7.64 12.20
C TYR A 55 -1.09 -6.29 12.48
N GLY A 56 -0.44 -5.41 13.25
CA GLY A 56 -0.87 -4.03 13.44
C GLY A 56 -0.85 -3.19 12.15
N TYR A 57 -0.01 -3.52 11.16
CA TYR A 57 -0.13 -2.92 9.83
C TYR A 57 -1.36 -3.44 9.08
N ALA A 58 -1.67 -4.74 9.18
CA ALA A 58 -2.87 -5.31 8.56
C ALA A 58 -4.16 -4.65 9.09
N LYS A 59 -4.27 -4.52 10.43
CA LYS A 59 -5.38 -3.82 11.09
C LYS A 59 -5.55 -2.38 10.60
N ARG A 60 -4.44 -1.63 10.54
CA ARG A 60 -4.44 -0.25 10.01
C ARG A 60 -4.86 -0.20 8.55
N CYS A 61 -4.37 -1.10 7.71
CA CYS A 61 -4.79 -1.19 6.31
C CYS A 61 -6.29 -1.51 6.17
N GLU A 62 -6.84 -2.37 7.01
CA GLU A 62 -8.28 -2.67 7.05
C GLU A 62 -9.10 -1.43 7.43
N ASP A 63 -8.70 -0.71 8.48
CA ASP A 63 -9.36 0.53 8.91
C ASP A 63 -9.34 1.61 7.81
N LEU A 64 -8.19 1.80 7.17
CA LEU A 64 -8.03 2.76 6.07
C LEU A 64 -8.85 2.34 4.85
N THR A 65 -8.89 1.04 4.53
CA THR A 65 -9.73 0.50 3.44
C THR A 65 -11.21 0.82 3.68
N ARG A 66 -11.73 0.50 4.87
CA ARG A 66 -13.13 0.81 5.25
C ARG A 66 -13.42 2.31 5.19
N SER A 67 -12.45 3.12 5.59
CA SER A 67 -12.56 4.59 5.53
C SER A 67 -12.66 5.09 4.09
N ILE A 68 -11.81 4.59 3.18
CA ILE A 68 -11.84 4.94 1.75
C ILE A 68 -13.22 4.58 1.15
N GLU A 69 -13.68 3.35 1.35
CA GLU A 69 -14.96 2.88 0.82
C GLU A 69 -16.13 3.74 1.33
N SER A 70 -16.15 4.04 2.64
CA SER A 70 -17.20 4.86 3.26
C SER A 70 -17.20 6.31 2.75
N LEU A 71 -16.02 6.90 2.55
CA LEU A 71 -15.86 8.25 2.01
C LEU A 71 -16.30 8.31 0.54
N ILE A 72 -15.92 7.30 -0.27
CA ILE A 72 -16.35 7.19 -1.67
C ILE A 72 -17.87 7.07 -1.76
N ALA A 73 -18.48 6.18 -0.97
CA ALA A 73 -19.93 5.97 -0.94
C ALA A 73 -20.70 7.24 -0.55
N SER A 74 -20.10 8.09 0.28
CA SER A 74 -20.66 9.39 0.68
C SER A 74 -20.34 10.54 -0.29
N GLY A 75 -19.66 10.26 -1.41
CA GLY A 75 -19.24 11.26 -2.39
C GLY A 75 -18.04 12.13 -1.97
N HIS A 76 -17.38 11.82 -0.85
CA HIS A 76 -16.21 12.53 -0.33
C HIS A 76 -14.90 12.00 -0.95
N ILE A 77 -14.74 12.22 -2.25
CA ILE A 77 -13.63 11.66 -3.04
C ILE A 77 -12.26 12.23 -2.63
N VAL A 78 -12.18 13.52 -2.33
CA VAL A 78 -10.92 14.19 -1.97
C VAL A 78 -10.37 13.65 -0.64
N PRO A 79 -11.16 13.58 0.45
CA PRO A 79 -10.75 12.86 1.66
C PRO A 79 -10.39 11.39 1.40
N ALA A 80 -11.16 10.66 0.58
CA ALA A 80 -10.84 9.27 0.25
C ALA A 80 -9.45 9.12 -0.40
N THR A 81 -9.04 10.09 -1.21
CA THR A 81 -7.72 10.13 -1.86
C THR A 81 -6.60 10.31 -0.83
N ILE A 82 -6.77 11.20 0.14
CA ILE A 82 -5.79 11.44 1.21
C ILE A 82 -5.62 10.17 2.06
N VAL A 83 -6.73 9.51 2.40
CA VAL A 83 -6.71 8.22 3.10
C VAL A 83 -6.06 7.14 2.23
N GLY A 84 -6.32 7.13 0.91
CA GLY A 84 -5.66 6.26 -0.06
C GLY A 84 -4.14 6.40 -0.02
N ARG A 85 -3.61 7.62 0.04
CA ARG A 85 -2.17 7.86 0.20
C ARG A 85 -1.63 7.24 1.49
N ALA A 86 -2.31 7.50 2.62
CA ALA A 86 -1.91 6.95 3.91
C ALA A 86 -1.94 5.40 3.93
N LEU A 87 -2.86 4.80 3.17
CA LEU A 87 -2.92 3.34 2.97
C LEU A 87 -1.67 2.82 2.28
N ILE A 88 -1.21 3.47 1.20
CA ILE A 88 0.03 3.08 0.50
C ILE A 88 1.25 3.20 1.42
N GLU A 89 1.33 4.27 2.21
CA GLU A 89 2.42 4.44 3.19
C GLU A 89 2.41 3.33 4.24
N THR A 90 1.22 2.93 4.70
CA THR A 90 1.04 1.84 5.67
C THR A 90 1.49 0.49 5.07
N ILE A 91 1.12 0.22 3.82
CA ILE A 91 1.55 -0.97 3.07
C ILE A 91 3.07 -1.00 2.92
N ALA A 92 3.67 0.12 2.51
CA ALA A 92 5.11 0.24 2.33
C ALA A 92 5.86 0.01 3.66
N MET A 93 5.42 0.67 4.73
CA MET A 93 6.02 0.51 6.06
C MET A 93 5.89 -0.92 6.59
N GLY A 94 4.72 -1.55 6.45
CA GLY A 94 4.52 -2.93 6.89
C GLY A 94 5.34 -3.93 6.11
N SER A 95 5.39 -3.80 4.77
CA SER A 95 6.18 -4.67 3.91
C SER A 95 7.68 -4.54 4.20
N PHE A 96 8.16 -3.30 4.38
CA PHE A 96 9.56 -3.05 4.71
C PHE A 96 9.94 -3.57 6.10
N PHE A 97 9.07 -3.36 7.09
CA PHE A 97 9.26 -3.89 8.44
C PHE A 97 9.43 -5.41 8.42
N ILE A 98 8.48 -6.12 7.80
CA ILE A 98 8.50 -7.59 7.71
C ILE A 98 9.77 -8.06 7.00
N SER A 99 10.10 -7.46 5.86
CA SER A 99 11.32 -7.81 5.10
C SER A 99 12.60 -7.62 5.92
N GLU A 100 12.69 -6.57 6.74
CA GLU A 100 13.87 -6.31 7.57
C GLU A 100 13.98 -7.27 8.75
N MET A 101 12.86 -7.58 9.41
CA MET A 101 12.84 -8.58 10.48
C MET A 101 13.25 -9.95 9.94
N ASP A 102 12.69 -10.32 8.79
CA ASP A 102 12.98 -11.59 8.11
C ASP A 102 14.47 -11.73 7.80
N ARG A 103 15.05 -10.71 7.16
CA ARG A 103 16.47 -10.65 6.80
C ARG A 103 17.39 -10.74 8.02
N LEU A 104 17.05 -10.05 9.11
CA LEU A 104 17.89 -9.99 10.30
C LEU A 104 17.81 -11.27 11.14
N ILE A 105 16.64 -11.92 11.18
CA ILE A 105 16.47 -13.26 11.75
C ILE A 105 17.35 -14.26 10.98
N ALA A 106 17.29 -14.24 9.64
CA ALA A 106 18.09 -15.13 8.80
C ALA A 106 19.62 -14.94 9.00
N HIS A 107 20.06 -13.72 9.31
CA HIS A 107 21.48 -13.44 9.61
C HIS A 107 21.93 -13.87 11.01
N GLY A 108 21.01 -14.19 11.93
CA GLY A 108 21.35 -14.71 13.26
C GLY A 108 22.11 -13.72 14.16
N LYS A 109 21.99 -12.40 13.93
CA LYS A 109 22.61 -11.36 14.77
C LYS A 109 21.56 -10.62 15.59
N LEU A 110 21.34 -11.07 16.83
CA LEU A 110 20.25 -10.58 17.70
C LEU A 110 20.35 -9.08 17.98
N GLU A 111 21.52 -8.56 18.33
CA GLU A 111 21.72 -7.13 18.60
C GLU A 111 21.32 -6.24 17.41
N ASN A 112 21.64 -6.70 16.19
CA ASN A 112 21.23 -5.97 14.97
C ASN A 112 19.72 -6.02 14.75
N LEU A 113 19.08 -7.15 15.07
CA LEU A 113 17.63 -7.30 15.02
C LEU A 113 16.96 -6.34 16.00
N GLU A 114 17.41 -6.33 17.26
CA GLU A 114 16.88 -5.46 18.32
C GLU A 114 17.04 -3.99 17.96
N LYS A 115 18.25 -3.57 17.57
CA LYS A 115 18.51 -2.19 17.13
C LYS A 115 17.63 -1.79 15.95
N ARG A 116 17.44 -2.69 14.99
CA ARG A 116 16.60 -2.41 13.83
C ARG A 116 15.13 -2.35 14.21
N PHE A 117 14.65 -3.28 15.05
CA PHE A 117 13.29 -3.29 15.55
C PHE A 117 12.96 -1.98 16.27
N THR A 118 13.85 -1.49 17.14
CA THR A 118 13.71 -0.20 17.83
C THR A 118 13.60 0.98 16.85
N SER A 119 14.25 0.93 15.69
CA SER A 119 14.12 2.01 14.67
C SER A 119 12.71 2.15 14.07
N PHE A 120 11.85 1.13 14.20
CA PHE A 120 10.45 1.21 13.81
C PHE A 120 9.53 1.76 14.92
N TRP A 121 10.06 1.96 16.13
CA TRP A 121 9.34 2.59 17.23
C TRP A 121 9.49 4.11 17.18
N GLY A 122 8.45 4.81 16.73
CA GLY A 122 8.41 6.27 16.78
C GLY A 122 8.53 6.78 18.22
N GLY A 123 9.46 7.68 18.49
CA GLY A 123 9.64 8.28 19.83
C GLY A 123 10.64 7.58 20.75
N SER A 124 11.47 6.67 20.24
CA SER A 124 12.65 6.21 20.97
C SER A 124 13.56 7.40 21.31
N ASN A 125 13.81 7.64 22.60
CA ASN A 125 14.76 8.66 23.08
C ASN A 125 16.23 8.23 22.94
N GLU A 126 16.50 7.05 22.36
CA GLU A 126 17.86 6.62 22.08
C GLU A 126 18.44 7.44 20.94
N ALA A 127 19.21 8.47 21.27
CA ALA A 127 19.87 9.38 20.32
C ALA A 127 20.71 8.66 19.26
N ALA A 128 21.09 7.40 19.49
CA ALA A 128 21.91 6.59 18.59
C ALA A 128 21.10 5.77 17.55
N ILE A 129 19.77 5.68 17.67
CA ILE A 129 18.93 4.90 16.75
C ILE A 129 18.06 5.84 15.93
N LYS A 130 18.42 6.01 14.65
CA LYS A 130 17.63 6.81 13.71
C LYS A 130 16.31 6.08 13.38
N PRO A 131 15.14 6.74 13.55
CA PRO A 131 13.86 6.16 13.16
C PRO A 131 13.78 5.90 11.65
N VAL A 132 13.05 4.86 11.28
CA VAL A 132 12.70 4.58 9.87
C VAL A 132 11.75 5.67 9.39
N HIS A 133 12.12 6.33 8.29
CA HIS A 133 11.25 7.29 7.63
C HIS A 133 10.40 6.60 6.56
N VAL A 134 9.18 7.09 6.32
CA VAL A 134 8.27 6.54 5.30
C VAL A 134 8.92 6.47 3.91
N ASN A 135 9.73 7.46 3.55
CA ASN A 135 10.50 7.47 2.29
C ASN A 135 11.46 6.28 2.15
N ASP A 136 12.03 5.76 3.24
CA ASP A 136 12.88 4.57 3.15
C ASP A 136 12.05 3.33 2.81
N ALA A 137 10.85 3.24 3.41
CA ALA A 137 9.89 2.18 3.10
C ALA A 137 9.30 2.30 1.68
N LEU A 138 9.05 3.51 1.19
CA LEU A 138 8.57 3.75 -0.18
C LEU A 138 9.60 3.33 -1.23
N ARG A 139 10.90 3.59 -1.01
CA ARG A 139 11.96 3.09 -1.90
C ARG A 139 11.99 1.56 -1.95
N HIS A 140 11.91 0.91 -0.79
CA HIS A 140 11.80 -0.56 -0.74
C HIS A 140 10.55 -1.05 -1.48
N PHE A 141 9.42 -0.38 -1.27
CA PHE A 141 8.16 -0.75 -1.88
C PHE A 141 8.17 -0.60 -3.41
N GLU A 142 8.83 0.43 -3.93
CA GLU A 142 9.06 0.59 -5.38
C GLU A 142 9.79 -0.63 -5.99
N GLU A 143 10.82 -1.15 -5.29
CA GLU A 143 11.54 -2.33 -5.75
C GLU A 143 10.69 -3.61 -5.72
N VAL A 144 9.88 -3.78 -4.67
CA VAL A 144 8.96 -4.92 -4.50
C VAL A 144 7.88 -4.91 -5.57
N ASP A 145 7.24 -3.75 -5.78
CA ASP A 145 6.20 -3.55 -6.76
C ASP A 145 6.72 -3.76 -8.20
N ALA A 146 7.91 -3.24 -8.51
CA ALA A 146 8.55 -3.47 -9.79
C ALA A 146 8.83 -4.97 -10.05
N LYS A 147 9.27 -5.72 -9.03
CA LYS A 147 9.44 -7.19 -9.15
C LYS A 147 8.12 -7.90 -9.43
N TYR A 148 7.04 -7.50 -8.77
CA TYR A 148 5.71 -8.06 -8.98
C TYR A 148 5.17 -7.79 -10.38
N VAL A 149 5.28 -6.54 -10.87
CA VAL A 149 4.87 -6.18 -12.24
C VAL A 149 5.64 -7.00 -13.28
N ARG A 150 6.97 -7.13 -13.10
CA ARG A 150 7.80 -7.97 -13.98
C ARG A 150 7.39 -9.44 -13.95
N TYR A 151 7.06 -9.99 -12.78
CA TYR A 151 6.56 -11.36 -12.66
C TYR A 151 5.24 -11.55 -13.43
N LEU A 152 4.28 -10.64 -13.27
CA LEU A 152 3.00 -10.72 -13.97
C LEU A 152 3.19 -10.66 -15.49
N ASP A 153 4.05 -9.77 -15.97
CA ASP A 153 4.31 -9.68 -17.39
C ASP A 153 5.03 -10.92 -17.93
N ALA A 154 6.03 -11.44 -17.21
CA ALA A 154 6.71 -12.68 -17.59
C ALA A 154 5.75 -13.88 -17.64
N LYS A 155 4.75 -13.92 -16.74
CA LYS A 155 3.82 -15.04 -16.63
C LYS A 155 2.68 -14.97 -17.64
N TYR A 156 2.14 -13.78 -17.90
CA TYR A 156 0.92 -13.62 -18.68
C TYR A 156 1.13 -12.88 -20.01
N GLY A 157 2.26 -12.17 -20.20
CA GLY A 157 2.58 -11.42 -21.41
C GLY A 157 1.66 -10.23 -21.72
N VAL A 158 0.70 -9.95 -20.83
CA VAL A 158 -0.41 -9.03 -21.09
C VAL A 158 0.06 -7.58 -21.16
N PHE A 159 1.04 -7.19 -20.35
CA PHE A 159 1.47 -5.79 -20.30
C PHE A 159 2.40 -5.46 -21.46
N THR A 160 3.34 -6.34 -21.81
CA THR A 160 4.14 -6.23 -23.03
C THR A 160 3.26 -6.10 -24.28
N ALA A 161 2.20 -6.91 -24.41
CA ALA A 161 1.28 -6.84 -25.54
C ALA A 161 0.45 -5.54 -25.54
N LEU A 162 -0.10 -5.14 -24.39
CA LEU A 162 -0.93 -3.95 -24.25
C LEU A 162 -0.14 -2.66 -24.48
N PHE A 163 1.04 -2.52 -23.87
CA PHE A 163 1.87 -1.34 -24.04
C PHE A 163 2.57 -1.30 -25.39
N GLY A 164 2.84 -2.45 -26.01
CA GLY A 164 3.27 -2.52 -27.41
C GLY A 164 2.22 -1.92 -28.36
N ALA A 165 0.93 -2.21 -28.13
CA ALA A 165 -0.17 -1.68 -28.93
C ALA A 165 -0.49 -0.20 -28.69
N LEU A 166 -0.23 0.31 -27.47
CA LEU A 166 -0.48 1.71 -27.08
C LEU A 166 0.69 2.66 -27.38
N ARG A 167 1.81 2.13 -27.88
CA ARG A 167 3.03 2.90 -28.11
C ARG A 167 2.89 3.84 -29.31
N LYS A 168 3.21 5.12 -29.12
CA LYS A 168 3.36 6.05 -30.24
C LYS A 168 4.55 5.65 -31.12
N PRO A 169 4.44 5.71 -32.45
CA PRO A 169 5.58 5.45 -33.34
C PRO A 169 6.76 6.35 -32.96
N GLY A 170 7.92 5.73 -32.67
CA GLY A 170 9.17 6.45 -32.33
C GLY A 170 9.37 6.80 -30.85
N ALA A 171 8.44 6.48 -29.95
CA ALA A 171 8.66 6.65 -28.50
C ALA A 171 9.61 5.57 -27.95
N GLU A 172 10.54 5.92 -27.06
CA GLU A 172 11.36 4.93 -26.34
C GLU A 172 10.49 3.99 -25.48
N PRO A 173 10.90 2.72 -25.28
CA PRO A 173 10.14 1.80 -24.44
C PRO A 173 10.24 2.28 -23.00
N GLN A 174 9.13 2.73 -22.42
CA GLN A 174 9.07 2.88 -20.96
C GLN A 174 9.04 1.49 -20.33
N LEU A 175 9.76 1.32 -19.23
CA LEU A 175 9.72 0.07 -18.46
C LEU A 175 8.28 -0.16 -17.97
N LEU A 176 7.81 -1.42 -18.00
CA LEU A 176 6.42 -1.75 -17.66
C LEU A 176 6.09 -1.37 -16.21
N GLU A 177 7.05 -1.59 -15.31
CA GLU A 177 7.03 -1.16 -13.92
C GLU A 177 6.88 0.35 -13.77
N GLN A 178 7.38 1.15 -14.72
CA GLN A 178 7.19 2.60 -14.68
C GLN A 178 5.77 2.99 -15.05
N THR A 179 4.90 2.09 -15.55
CA THR A 179 3.57 2.46 -16.07
C THR A 179 2.41 1.99 -15.18
N LEU A 180 2.62 0.94 -14.39
CA LEU A 180 1.60 0.33 -13.53
C LEU A 180 1.93 0.42 -12.03
N SER A 181 2.97 1.18 -11.65
CA SER A 181 3.48 1.10 -10.28
C SER A 181 2.54 1.66 -9.23
N ALA A 182 2.63 1.05 -8.04
CA ALA A 182 2.03 1.58 -6.84
C ALA A 182 2.56 2.98 -6.49
N MET A 183 3.81 3.29 -6.87
CA MET A 183 4.40 4.63 -6.71
C MET A 183 3.74 5.69 -7.60
N LYS A 184 3.32 5.36 -8.83
CA LYS A 184 2.53 6.30 -9.64
C LYS A 184 1.20 6.64 -9.00
N ASN A 185 0.56 5.66 -8.36
CA ASN A 185 -0.64 5.91 -7.58
C ASN A 185 -0.31 6.82 -6.37
N TYR A 186 0.74 6.50 -5.62
CA TYR A 186 1.20 7.32 -4.49
C TYR A 186 1.45 8.78 -4.87
N ASP A 187 2.19 9.03 -5.96
CA ASP A 187 2.50 10.38 -6.43
C ASP A 187 1.22 11.13 -6.81
N PHE A 188 0.32 10.45 -7.54
CA PHE A 188 -0.97 11.05 -7.93
C PHE A 188 -1.86 11.39 -6.73
N LEU A 189 -1.93 10.52 -5.72
CA LEU A 189 -2.68 10.79 -4.49
C LEU A 189 -1.97 11.87 -3.62
N SER A 190 -0.65 12.02 -3.76
CA SER A 190 0.15 13.03 -3.06
C SER A 190 -0.07 14.45 -3.58
N GLU A 191 -0.44 14.60 -4.86
CA GLU A 191 -0.82 15.90 -5.44
C GLU A 191 -2.00 16.55 -4.69
N ILE A 192 -2.99 15.76 -4.26
CA ILE A 192 -4.10 16.24 -3.43
C ILE A 192 -3.69 16.51 -1.98
N SER A 193 -2.82 15.67 -1.43
CA SER A 193 -2.44 15.75 -0.02
C SER A 193 -1.56 16.98 0.27
N HIS A 194 -0.90 17.50 -0.76
CA HIS A 194 -0.08 18.72 -0.72
C HIS A 194 -0.46 19.63 -1.88
N PRO A 195 -1.68 20.21 -1.87
CA PRO A 195 -2.16 20.94 -3.01
C PRO A 195 -1.29 22.18 -3.23
N ASN A 196 -0.66 22.29 -4.40
CA ASN A 196 -0.10 23.55 -4.83
C ASN A 196 -1.25 24.47 -5.29
N GLY A 197 -1.11 25.79 -5.15
CA GLY A 197 -2.21 26.73 -5.37
C GLY A 197 -2.86 26.68 -6.77
N LEU A 198 -2.20 26.03 -7.73
CA LEU A 198 -2.71 25.71 -9.07
C LEU A 198 -3.46 24.37 -9.04
N GLY A 199 -4.73 24.38 -8.67
CA GLY A 199 -5.57 23.17 -8.80
C GLY A 199 -6.61 22.95 -7.72
N VAL A 200 -6.48 23.66 -6.58
CA VAL A 200 -7.49 23.63 -5.50
C VAL A 200 -8.89 23.96 -6.03
N GLN A 201 -9.00 24.87 -7.01
CA GLN A 201 -10.25 25.22 -7.68
C GLN A 201 -10.88 24.09 -8.51
N PHE A 202 -10.13 23.05 -8.88
CA PHE A 202 -10.67 21.85 -9.54
C PHE A 202 -10.98 20.72 -8.55
N ILE A 203 -10.37 20.79 -7.36
CA ILE A 203 -10.55 19.82 -6.25
C ILE A 203 -11.73 20.24 -5.36
N TYR A 204 -11.87 21.55 -5.11
CA TYR A 204 -12.94 22.23 -4.38
C TYR A 204 -13.48 23.39 -5.22
N PRO A 205 -14.25 23.10 -6.28
CA PRO A 205 -14.69 24.16 -7.19
C PRO A 205 -15.77 25.04 -6.53
N TYR A 206 -15.64 26.36 -6.66
CA TYR A 206 -16.70 27.30 -6.28
C TYR A 206 -17.90 27.12 -7.21
N ILE A 207 -19.03 26.69 -6.63
CA ILE A 207 -20.21 26.20 -7.38
C ILE A 207 -20.92 27.33 -8.15
N ASP A 208 -20.80 28.58 -7.70
CA ASP A 208 -21.47 29.73 -8.33
C ASP A 208 -20.78 30.16 -9.62
N GLY A 209 -21.53 30.15 -10.73
CA GLY A 209 -21.10 30.68 -12.04
C GLY A 209 -20.16 29.78 -12.84
N MET A 210 -20.03 28.50 -12.47
CA MET A 210 -19.08 27.59 -13.11
C MET A 210 -19.51 27.19 -14.53
N ASP A 211 -18.64 27.44 -15.51
CA ASP A 211 -18.80 27.00 -16.91
C ASP A 211 -18.97 25.46 -16.97
N GLU A 212 -19.87 24.97 -17.81
CA GLU A 212 -20.10 23.54 -18.03
C GLU A 212 -18.82 22.77 -18.42
N LYS A 213 -17.89 23.40 -19.14
CA LYS A 213 -16.58 22.80 -19.44
C LYS A 213 -15.73 22.59 -18.19
N ILE A 214 -15.80 23.52 -17.24
CA ILE A 214 -15.07 23.44 -15.97
C ILE A 214 -15.70 22.36 -15.08
N LYS A 215 -17.03 22.27 -15.04
CA LYS A 215 -17.74 21.17 -14.35
C LYS A 215 -17.38 19.80 -14.91
N ALA A 216 -17.35 19.67 -16.24
CA ALA A 216 -16.96 18.42 -16.90
C ALA A 216 -15.51 18.02 -16.57
N ALA A 217 -14.58 18.98 -16.57
CA ALA A 217 -13.19 18.74 -16.18
C ALA A 217 -13.05 18.34 -14.70
N ALA A 218 -13.76 19.01 -13.79
CA ALA A 218 -13.76 18.68 -12.37
C ALA A 218 -14.33 17.28 -12.11
N ASN A 219 -15.44 16.91 -12.75
CA ASN A 219 -16.02 15.56 -12.64
C ASN A 219 -15.06 14.48 -13.15
N ALA A 220 -14.43 14.70 -14.31
CA ALA A 220 -13.44 13.77 -14.85
C ALA A 220 -12.23 13.59 -13.91
N LEU A 221 -11.82 14.67 -13.23
CA LEU A 221 -10.75 14.63 -12.25
C LEU A 221 -11.17 13.84 -10.98
N LEU A 222 -12.38 14.08 -10.46
CA LEU A 222 -12.92 13.33 -9.32
C LEU A 222 -13.07 11.84 -9.63
N ASP A 223 -13.49 11.46 -10.83
CA ASP A 223 -13.57 10.04 -11.22
C ASP A 223 -12.18 9.38 -11.26
N ARG A 224 -11.15 10.11 -11.71
CA ARG A 224 -9.75 9.63 -11.64
C ARG A 224 -9.31 9.44 -10.19
N TYR A 225 -9.63 10.37 -9.29
CA TYR A 225 -9.30 10.24 -7.88
C TYR A 225 -10.03 9.08 -7.20
N ARG A 226 -11.33 8.88 -7.50
CA ARG A 226 -12.09 7.71 -7.05
C ARG A 226 -11.39 6.42 -7.48
N PHE A 227 -11.02 6.32 -8.76
CA PHE A 227 -10.31 5.16 -9.29
C PHE A 227 -9.00 4.91 -8.54
N GLN A 228 -8.19 5.95 -8.31
CA GLN A 228 -6.89 5.81 -7.66
C GLN A 228 -6.99 5.47 -6.17
N ALA A 229 -8.00 5.99 -5.47
CA ALA A 229 -8.32 5.60 -4.10
C ALA A 229 -8.70 4.11 -4.02
N ASN A 230 -9.51 3.60 -4.95
CA ASN A 230 -9.80 2.17 -5.07
C ASN A 230 -8.55 1.34 -5.41
N MET A 231 -7.68 1.86 -6.28
CA MET A 231 -6.40 1.21 -6.60
C MET A 231 -5.46 1.12 -5.38
N ALA A 232 -5.52 2.06 -4.44
CA ALA A 232 -4.75 1.98 -3.20
C ALA A 232 -5.18 0.76 -2.36
N ILE A 233 -6.48 0.44 -2.33
CA ILE A 233 -7.00 -0.79 -1.67
C ILE A 233 -6.44 -2.03 -2.37
N PHE A 234 -6.38 -2.02 -3.70
CA PHE A 234 -5.83 -3.13 -4.46
C PHE A 234 -4.36 -3.41 -4.11
N GLN A 235 -3.59 -2.40 -3.71
CA GLN A 235 -2.18 -2.55 -3.33
C GLN A 235 -1.98 -3.30 -2.00
N CYS A 236 -3.02 -3.52 -1.20
CA CYS A 236 -2.95 -4.34 0.02
C CYS A 236 -2.45 -5.76 -0.25
N HIS A 237 -2.53 -6.27 -1.50
CA HIS A 237 -1.95 -7.56 -1.86
C HIS A 237 -0.45 -7.67 -1.57
N HIS A 238 0.30 -6.56 -1.64
CA HIS A 238 1.72 -6.53 -1.29
C HIS A 238 1.94 -6.80 0.19
N LEU A 239 1.15 -6.17 1.05
CA LEU A 239 1.20 -6.42 2.49
C LEU A 239 0.76 -7.85 2.81
N ASN A 240 -0.32 -8.36 2.19
CA ASN A 240 -0.74 -9.76 2.35
C ASN A 240 0.40 -10.72 1.98
N SER A 241 1.08 -10.46 0.86
CA SER A 241 2.22 -11.27 0.41
C SER A 241 3.39 -11.22 1.40
N ALA A 242 3.67 -10.06 2.00
CA ALA A 242 4.67 -9.94 3.05
C ALA A 242 4.25 -10.69 4.31
N LEU A 243 2.99 -10.54 4.75
CA LEU A 243 2.45 -11.21 5.94
C LEU A 243 2.49 -12.74 5.84
N GLU A 244 2.32 -13.31 4.65
CA GLU A 244 2.48 -14.75 4.43
C GLU A 244 3.85 -15.28 4.89
N THR A 245 4.91 -14.48 4.75
CA THR A 245 6.26 -14.87 5.21
C THR A 245 6.37 -14.96 6.73
N THR A 246 5.45 -14.33 7.46
CA THR A 246 5.45 -14.32 8.93
C THR A 246 4.99 -15.66 9.53
N LYS A 247 4.30 -16.51 8.76
CA LYS A 247 3.83 -17.82 9.23
C LYS A 247 4.96 -18.71 9.75
N THR A 248 6.11 -18.67 9.07
CA THR A 248 7.31 -19.47 9.43
C THR A 248 8.34 -18.67 10.22
N LEU A 249 8.06 -17.39 10.51
CA LEU A 249 8.99 -16.51 11.21
C LEU A 249 9.27 -16.97 12.65
N PRO A 250 8.28 -17.44 13.45
CA PRO A 250 8.54 -17.97 14.80
C PRO A 250 9.55 -19.11 14.84
N GLU A 251 9.40 -20.10 13.96
CA GLU A 251 10.30 -21.26 13.88
C GLU A 251 11.72 -20.81 13.52
N ARG A 252 11.85 -19.95 12.50
CA ARG A 252 13.14 -19.40 12.09
C ARG A 252 13.79 -18.54 13.17
N TYR A 253 13.00 -17.78 13.93
CA TYR A 253 13.48 -17.04 15.10
C TYR A 253 14.01 -17.99 16.18
N GLN A 254 13.25 -19.04 16.49
CA GLN A 254 13.65 -20.03 17.49
C GLN A 254 14.96 -20.71 17.10
N GLU A 255 15.12 -21.07 15.83
CA GLU A 255 16.34 -21.68 15.29
C GLU A 255 17.54 -20.75 15.34
N ALA A 256 17.34 -19.49 14.95
CA ALA A 256 18.41 -18.50 14.91
C ALA A 256 18.92 -18.11 16.31
N PHE A 257 18.01 -17.98 17.30
CA PHE A 257 18.33 -17.31 18.56
C PHE A 257 18.09 -18.13 19.82
N MET A 258 17.27 -19.18 19.78
CA MET A 258 16.84 -19.91 20.98
C MET A 258 17.40 -21.33 21.06
N LYS A 259 17.58 -22.04 19.93
CA LYS A 259 18.12 -23.42 19.92
C LYS A 259 19.64 -23.52 20.19
N ARG A 260 20.32 -22.40 20.48
CA ARG A 260 21.77 -22.33 20.80
C ARG A 260 22.08 -22.05 22.29
N LYS A 261 21.13 -22.28 23.20
CA LYS A 261 21.38 -22.24 24.64
C LYS A 261 21.33 -23.62 25.26
#